data_AF-A0A7K7IW97-F1
#
_entry.id   AF-A0A7K7IW97-F1
#
_cell.length_a   1.000
_cell.length_b   1.000
_cell.length_c   1.000
_cell.angle_alpha   90.00
_cell.angle_beta   90.00
_cell.angle_gamma   90.00
#
_symmetry.space_group_name_H-M   'P 1'
#
loop_
_entity.id
_entity.type
_entity.pdbx_description
1 polymer ?
#
loop_
_entity_poly.entity_id
_entity_poly.type
_entity_poly.pdbx_seq_one_letter_code
_entity_poly.pdbx_strand_id
1 'polypeptide(L)'
;GRIACANVLSDLYAMGVTECDNVLMLLSVSQRMSEERGLGAWGRGLGHEGGVWAGGGAWPRACPTLTPAPPRPDSAVPGDVLVLTKPLGTHMAVTAHQWLDMPERWNKIKLVVTREEVELAYQEAVASMATLNRTAAGLMRAFGAHAATDVTGFGVLGHARALAAQQRQEVAFVIHNLPVIACMAAVSRASGGRGTLLQGTAPETSG
;
A
#
# COMPACT_ATOMS: atom_id res chain seq x y z
N GLY A 1 8.73 -7.14 7.99
CA GLY A 1 8.71 -8.39 7.22
C GLY A 1 7.66 -8.32 6.14
N ARG A 2 6.50 -8.96 6.34
CA ARG A 2 5.41 -9.08 5.34
C ARG A 2 5.05 -7.78 4.62
N ILE A 3 4.72 -6.72 5.36
CA ILE A 3 4.35 -5.42 4.79
C ILE A 3 5.45 -4.84 3.89
N ALA A 4 6.72 -4.98 4.27
CA ALA A 4 7.83 -4.47 3.46
C ALA A 4 7.98 -5.26 2.15
N CYS A 5 7.79 -6.59 2.19
CA CYS A 5 7.79 -7.43 1.00
C CYS A 5 6.60 -7.12 0.09
N ALA A 6 5.40 -6.97 0.67
CA ALA A 6 4.20 -6.58 -0.06
C ALA A 6 4.36 -5.21 -0.73
N ASN A 7 4.98 -4.25 -0.04
CA ASN A 7 5.26 -2.92 -0.60
C ASN A 7 6.18 -3.00 -1.82
N VAL A 8 7.26 -3.80 -1.77
CA VAL A 8 8.19 -3.96 -2.90
C VAL A 8 7.52 -4.65 -4.08
N LEU A 9 6.67 -5.64 -3.83
CA LEU A 9 5.95 -6.36 -4.89
C LEU A 9 4.78 -5.54 -5.45
N SER A 10 4.31 -4.51 -4.75
CA SER A 10 3.19 -3.66 -5.15
C SER A 10 3.45 -2.99 -6.50
N ASP A 11 4.65 -2.41 -6.70
CA ASP A 11 5.05 -1.78 -7.97
C ASP A 11 4.98 -2.77 -9.14
N LEU A 12 5.41 -4.02 -8.93
CA LEU A 12 5.36 -5.07 -9.94
C LEU A 12 3.91 -5.43 -10.31
N TYR A 13 3.05 -5.53 -9.30
CA TYR A 13 1.63 -5.82 -9.48
C TYR A 13 0.86 -4.68 -10.15
N ALA A 14 1.24 -3.42 -9.92
CA ALA A 14 0.68 -2.27 -10.62
C ALA A 14 0.93 -2.32 -12.13
N MET A 15 2.00 -3.00 -12.57
CA MET A 15 2.28 -3.27 -13.99
C MET A 15 1.52 -4.49 -14.54
N GLY A 16 0.66 -5.15 -13.75
CA GLY A 16 -0.08 -6.34 -14.17
C GLY A 16 0.76 -7.61 -14.27
N VAL A 17 1.97 -7.61 -13.70
CA VAL A 17 2.83 -8.79 -13.64
C VAL A 17 2.52 -9.58 -12.38
N THR A 18 2.08 -10.84 -12.51
CA THR A 18 1.65 -11.67 -11.37
C THR A 18 2.74 -12.57 -10.79
N GLU A 19 3.78 -12.85 -11.57
CA GLU A 19 4.88 -13.74 -11.19
C GLU A 19 6.14 -12.91 -10.93
N CYS A 20 6.82 -13.21 -9.82
CA CYS A 20 8.09 -12.60 -9.46
C CYS A 20 9.13 -13.71 -9.31
N ASP A 21 10.15 -13.68 -10.15
CA ASP A 21 11.17 -14.74 -10.17
C ASP A 21 12.08 -14.67 -8.94
N ASN A 22 12.53 -13.46 -8.58
CA ASN A 22 13.45 -13.22 -7.48
C ASN A 22 13.17 -11.86 -6.83
N VAL A 23 13.35 -11.80 -5.51
CA VAL A 23 13.29 -10.55 -4.73
C VAL A 23 14.62 -10.35 -4.03
N LEU A 24 15.27 -9.20 -4.26
CA LEU A 24 16.41 -8.77 -3.45
C LEU A 24 15.90 -7.99 -2.25
N MET A 25 16.39 -8.33 -1.07
CA MET A 25 16.03 -7.66 0.15
C MET A 25 17.16 -6.78 0.66
N LEU A 26 16.88 -5.48 0.82
CA LEU A 26 17.79 -4.53 1.45
C LEU A 26 17.32 -4.27 2.88
N LEU A 27 18.19 -4.55 3.85
CA LEU A 27 17.92 -4.38 5.27
C LEU A 27 18.90 -3.41 5.92
N SER A 28 18.40 -2.57 6.81
CA SER A 28 19.21 -1.79 7.73
C SER A 28 18.72 -2.03 9.15
N VAL A 29 19.63 -2.37 10.05
CA VAL A 29 19.31 -2.70 11.44
C VAL A 29 19.66 -1.51 12.34
N SER A 30 18.76 -1.17 13.25
CA SER A 30 19.00 -0.10 14.23
C SER A 30 20.08 -0.53 15.22
N GLN A 31 21.09 0.32 15.41
CA GLN A 31 22.18 0.11 16.38
C GLN A 31 21.70 0.14 17.85
N ARG A 32 20.44 0.55 18.09
CA ARG A 32 19.85 0.63 19.44
C ARG A 32 19.10 -0.65 19.83
N MET A 33 19.04 -1.67 18.97
CA MET A 33 18.36 -2.94 19.24
C MET A 33 19.36 -4.00 19.73
N SER A 34 18.94 -4.85 20.68
CA SER A 34 19.67 -6.07 21.04
C SER A 34 19.58 -7.11 19.91
N GLU A 35 20.68 -7.82 19.62
CA GLU A 35 20.83 -8.72 18.45
C GLU A 35 19.69 -9.75 18.29
N GLU A 36 19.20 -10.34 19.39
CA GLU A 36 18.13 -11.35 19.36
C GLU A 36 16.79 -10.85 18.80
N ARG A 37 16.45 -9.56 19.00
CA ARG A 37 15.14 -9.02 18.59
C ARG A 37 15.11 -8.65 17.11
N GLY A 38 16.26 -8.31 16.52
CA GLY A 38 16.35 -7.85 15.13
C GLY A 38 16.13 -8.98 14.11
N LEU A 39 16.81 -10.11 14.30
CA LEU A 39 16.82 -11.23 13.34
C LEU A 39 15.64 -12.19 13.55
N GLY A 40 15.28 -12.50 14.79
CA GLY A 40 14.24 -13.48 15.11
C GLY A 40 12.81 -13.06 14.74
N ALA A 41 12.49 -11.76 14.81
CA ALA A 41 11.20 -11.23 14.38
C ALA A 41 11.04 -11.23 12.84
N TRP A 42 12.15 -11.24 12.10
CA TRP A 42 12.15 -11.13 10.64
C TRP A 42 12.02 -12.48 9.93
N GLY A 43 12.73 -13.52 10.37
CA GLY A 43 12.69 -14.85 9.75
C GLY A 43 11.28 -15.47 9.72
N ARG A 44 10.42 -15.12 10.68
CA ARG A 44 9.02 -15.62 10.75
C ARG A 44 8.06 -14.95 9.77
N GLY A 45 8.39 -13.77 9.24
CA GLY A 45 7.49 -12.96 8.43
C GLY A 45 7.64 -13.13 6.91
N LEU A 46 8.59 -13.92 6.43
CA LEU A 46 8.87 -14.07 4.99
C LEU A 46 8.52 -15.46 4.44
N GLY A 47 8.16 -16.40 5.31
CA GLY A 47 7.80 -17.75 4.90
C GLY A 47 6.43 -17.77 4.22
N HIS A 48 6.42 -18.17 2.94
CA HIS A 48 5.38 -18.98 2.29
C HIS A 48 4.47 -18.36 1.22
N GLU A 49 4.40 -17.03 1.02
CA GLU A 49 3.38 -16.46 0.11
C GLU A 49 3.88 -15.76 -1.17
N GLY A 50 5.21 -15.60 -1.37
CA GLY A 50 5.71 -14.64 -2.39
C GLY A 50 6.83 -15.07 -3.36
N GLY A 51 7.35 -16.29 -3.30
CA GLY A 51 8.42 -16.74 -4.23
C GLY A 51 9.68 -17.24 -3.54
N VAL A 52 10.50 -17.96 -4.30
CA VAL A 52 11.69 -18.70 -3.85
C VAL A 52 12.81 -17.76 -3.42
N TRP A 53 13.43 -18.06 -2.28
CA TRP A 53 14.63 -17.41 -1.78
C TRP A 53 15.85 -17.90 -2.56
N ALA A 54 16.47 -17.02 -3.35
CA ALA A 54 17.80 -17.26 -3.92
C ALA A 54 18.73 -16.12 -3.48
N GLY A 55 19.68 -16.45 -2.60
CA GLY A 55 20.81 -15.56 -2.33
C GLY A 55 21.74 -15.52 -3.54
N GLY A 56 22.10 -14.31 -3.97
CA GLY A 56 23.09 -14.09 -5.03
C GLY A 56 22.48 -13.60 -6.33
N GLY A 57 23.15 -12.62 -6.93
CA GLY A 57 22.56 -11.73 -7.92
C GLY A 57 22.16 -12.39 -9.24
N ALA A 58 20.99 -11.99 -9.73
CA ALA A 58 20.65 -11.94 -11.15
C ALA A 58 19.51 -10.92 -11.32
N TRP A 59 19.67 -10.00 -12.26
CA TRP A 59 18.59 -9.10 -12.68
C TRP A 59 17.49 -9.95 -13.35
N PRO A 60 16.20 -9.74 -13.05
CA PRO A 60 15.14 -10.52 -13.66
C PRO A 60 15.05 -10.20 -15.16
N ARG A 61 15.19 -11.24 -15.97
CA ARG A 61 14.83 -11.24 -17.39
C ARG A 61 13.43 -11.82 -17.45
N ALA A 62 12.42 -10.98 -17.67
CA ALA A 62 11.04 -11.44 -17.85
C ALA A 62 11.00 -12.52 -18.96
N CYS A 63 10.62 -13.73 -18.59
CA CYS A 63 10.46 -14.84 -19.54
C CYS A 63 9.25 -14.53 -20.43
N PRO A 64 9.34 -14.61 -21.76
CA PRO A 64 8.23 -14.35 -22.65
C PRO A 64 7.32 -15.58 -22.64
N THR A 65 6.50 -15.74 -21.60
CA THR A 65 5.36 -16.65 -21.69
C THR A 65 4.27 -15.96 -22.50
N LEU A 66 3.54 -16.76 -23.28
CA LEU A 66 2.51 -16.40 -24.29
C LEU A 66 1.31 -15.56 -23.77
N THR A 67 1.44 -14.93 -22.61
CA THR A 67 0.46 -13.97 -22.10
C THR A 67 0.57 -12.65 -22.88
N PRO A 68 -0.56 -11.97 -23.16
CA PRO A 68 -0.52 -10.62 -23.70
C PRO A 68 0.40 -9.75 -22.83
N ALA A 69 1.15 -8.86 -23.49
CA ALA A 69 2.08 -7.97 -22.80
C ALA A 69 1.36 -7.27 -21.63
N PRO A 70 2.04 -7.10 -20.48
CA PRO A 70 1.46 -6.40 -19.34
C PRO A 70 0.91 -5.03 -19.77
N PRO A 71 -0.26 -4.61 -19.25
CA PRO A 71 -0.83 -3.31 -19.57
C PRO A 71 0.19 -2.24 -19.21
N ARG A 72 0.54 -1.41 -20.20
CA ARG A 72 1.36 -0.22 -19.93
C ARG A 72 0.47 0.77 -19.19
N PRO A 73 0.96 1.45 -18.13
CA PRO A 73 0.15 2.35 -17.33
C PRO A 73 -0.08 3.72 -18.02
N ASP A 74 -0.40 3.72 -19.32
CA ASP A 74 -0.45 4.92 -20.17
C ASP A 74 -1.64 4.93 -21.16
N SER A 75 -2.58 4.00 -21.01
CA SER A 75 -3.65 3.74 -21.98
C SER A 75 -5.07 4.11 -21.51
N ALA A 76 -5.22 4.89 -20.43
CA ALA A 76 -6.53 5.34 -19.94
C ALA A 76 -7.24 6.26 -20.96
N VAL A 77 -8.56 6.17 -21.01
CA VAL A 77 -9.42 6.92 -21.94
C VAL A 77 -10.57 7.63 -21.22
N PRO A 78 -11.10 8.74 -21.77
CA PRO A 78 -12.31 9.36 -21.22
C PRO A 78 -13.48 8.38 -21.16
N GLY A 79 -14.15 8.33 -20.01
CA GLY A 79 -15.23 7.37 -19.74
C GLY A 79 -14.80 6.15 -18.93
N ASP A 80 -13.50 5.95 -18.73
CA ASP A 80 -12.99 4.95 -17.80
C ASP A 80 -13.44 5.19 -16.36
N VAL A 81 -13.49 4.11 -15.58
CA VAL A 81 -13.80 4.13 -14.15
C VAL A 81 -12.55 3.87 -13.31
N LEU A 82 -12.47 4.52 -12.16
CA LEU A 82 -11.38 4.33 -11.20
C LEU A 82 -11.81 3.32 -10.14
N VAL A 83 -10.97 2.32 -9.89
CA VAL A 83 -11.19 1.29 -8.87
C VAL A 83 -10.01 1.29 -7.92
N LEU A 84 -10.28 1.35 -6.62
CA LEU A 84 -9.29 1.21 -5.56
C LEU A 84 -9.47 -0.14 -4.86
N THR A 85 -8.40 -0.92 -4.69
CA THR A 85 -8.47 -2.31 -4.22
C THR A 85 -8.30 -2.45 -2.71
N LYS A 86 -7.77 -1.43 -2.04
CA LYS A 86 -7.55 -1.39 -0.58
C LYS A 86 -8.08 -0.09 0.02
N PRO A 87 -8.57 -0.12 1.27
CA PRO A 87 -9.03 1.08 1.94
C PRO A 87 -7.83 1.98 2.32
N LEU A 88 -8.07 3.29 2.35
CA LEU A 88 -7.12 4.31 2.78
C LEU A 88 -7.10 4.47 4.31
N GLY A 89 -6.09 5.17 4.81
CA GLY A 89 -5.99 5.53 6.23
C GLY A 89 -5.05 4.64 7.04
N THR A 90 -4.18 3.86 6.38
CA THR A 90 -3.23 2.97 7.07
C THR A 90 -2.29 3.76 7.98
N HIS A 91 -1.76 4.90 7.51
CA HIS A 91 -0.94 5.78 8.32
C HIS A 91 -1.70 6.33 9.54
N MET A 92 -2.97 6.69 9.39
CA MET A 92 -3.78 7.18 10.51
C MET A 92 -4.03 6.08 11.54
N ALA A 93 -4.28 4.85 11.11
CA ALA A 93 -4.47 3.71 12.00
C ALA A 93 -3.21 3.40 12.81
N VAL A 94 -2.05 3.32 12.15
CA VAL A 94 -0.75 3.11 12.81
C VAL A 94 -0.43 4.26 13.77
N THR A 95 -0.67 5.50 13.34
CA THR A 95 -0.43 6.69 14.17
C THR A 95 -1.34 6.74 15.39
N ALA A 96 -2.63 6.44 15.24
CA ALA A 96 -3.59 6.40 16.33
C ALA A 96 -3.23 5.33 17.36
N HIS A 97 -2.81 4.14 16.91
CA HIS A 97 -2.33 3.07 17.78
C HIS A 97 -1.09 3.51 18.57
N GLN A 98 -0.10 4.15 17.93
CA GLN A 98 1.07 4.69 18.64
C GLN A 98 0.71 5.77 19.68
N TRP A 99 -0.38 6.51 19.46
CA TRP A 99 -0.81 7.54 20.40
C TRP A 99 -1.44 6.97 21.67
N LEU A 100 -1.84 5.70 21.69
CA LEU A 100 -2.35 5.04 22.91
C LEU A 100 -1.34 5.10 24.07
N ASP A 101 -0.04 5.02 23.75
CA ASP A 101 1.07 5.11 24.70
C ASP A 101 1.54 6.55 24.96
N MET A 102 0.90 7.54 24.34
CA MET A 102 1.26 8.96 24.45
C MET A 102 0.07 9.76 25.01
N PRO A 103 -0.05 9.96 26.34
CA PRO A 103 -1.22 10.55 26.97
C PRO A 103 -1.65 11.90 26.37
N GLU A 104 -0.70 12.78 26.06
CA GLU A 104 -0.97 14.08 25.44
C GLU A 104 -1.64 13.98 24.07
N ARG A 105 -1.26 12.96 23.29
CA ARG A 105 -1.80 12.74 21.94
C ARG A 105 -3.13 11.97 21.99
N TRP A 106 -3.20 10.94 22.83
CA TRP A 106 -4.45 10.21 23.10
C TRP A 106 -5.57 11.13 23.55
N ASN A 107 -5.27 12.09 24.44
CA ASN A 107 -6.25 13.04 24.95
C ASN A 107 -6.93 13.89 23.85
N LYS A 108 -6.32 14.04 22.67
CA LYS A 108 -6.90 14.77 21.53
C LYS A 108 -7.93 13.95 20.76
N ILE A 109 -7.81 12.63 20.75
CA ILE A 109 -8.65 11.73 19.94
C ILE A 109 -9.59 10.86 20.78
N LYS A 110 -9.37 10.74 22.09
CA LYS A 110 -10.17 9.90 23.01
C LYS A 110 -11.66 10.24 23.09
N LEU A 111 -12.05 11.44 22.66
CA LEU A 111 -13.46 11.86 22.61
C LEU A 111 -14.17 11.40 21.32
N VAL A 112 -13.39 10.94 20.33
CA VAL A 112 -13.87 10.61 18.98
C VAL A 112 -13.76 9.12 18.72
N VAL A 113 -12.81 8.43 19.35
CA VAL A 113 -12.59 6.99 19.21
C VAL A 113 -12.27 6.33 20.55
N THR A 114 -12.70 5.07 20.68
CA THR A 114 -12.36 4.18 21.77
C THR A 114 -11.02 3.47 21.53
N ARG A 115 -10.46 2.83 22.57
CA ARG A 115 -9.20 2.09 22.44
C ARG A 115 -9.40 0.85 21.57
N GLU A 116 -10.54 0.20 21.72
CA GLU A 116 -10.95 -0.99 21.00
C GLU A 116 -11.08 -0.72 19.50
N GLU A 117 -11.69 0.42 19.11
CA GLU A 117 -11.78 0.83 17.71
C GLU A 117 -10.41 1.12 17.09
N VAL A 118 -9.49 1.73 17.84
CA VAL A 118 -8.13 1.98 17.37
C VAL A 118 -7.36 0.68 17.17
N GLU A 119 -7.51 -0.28 18.09
CA GLU A 119 -6.89 -1.60 17.95
C GLU A 119 -7.42 -2.34 16.73
N LEU A 120 -8.75 -2.35 16.53
CA LEU A 120 -9.37 -2.97 15.35
C LEU A 120 -8.88 -2.32 14.04
N ALA A 121 -8.86 -0.99 13.98
CA ALA A 121 -8.36 -0.27 12.81
C ALA A 121 -6.87 -0.55 12.54
N TYR A 122 -6.06 -0.71 13.59
CA TYR A 122 -4.65 -1.08 13.46
C TYR A 122 -4.49 -2.48 12.86
N GLN A 123 -5.24 -3.48 13.35
CA GLN A 123 -5.20 -4.83 12.81
C GLN A 123 -5.67 -4.89 11.36
N GLU A 124 -6.73 -4.15 11.02
CA GLU A 124 -7.22 -4.02 9.64
C GLU A 124 -6.17 -3.37 8.73
N ALA A 125 -5.51 -2.29 9.19
CA ALA A 125 -4.42 -1.66 8.45
C ALA A 125 -3.25 -2.63 8.24
N VAL A 126 -2.82 -3.35 9.29
CA VAL A 126 -1.73 -4.34 9.18
C VAL A 126 -2.10 -5.45 8.19
N ALA A 127 -3.32 -5.97 8.22
CA ALA A 127 -3.79 -6.99 7.29
C ALA A 127 -3.85 -6.47 5.84
N SER A 128 -4.40 -5.26 5.63
CA SER A 128 -4.46 -4.61 4.32
C SER A 128 -3.05 -4.39 3.74
N MET A 129 -2.15 -3.80 4.52
CA MET A 129 -0.75 -3.55 4.12
C MET A 129 0.04 -4.84 3.87
N ALA A 130 -0.29 -5.95 4.56
CA ALA A 130 0.37 -7.23 4.36
C ALA A 130 -0.18 -8.02 3.16
N THR A 131 -1.33 -7.63 2.62
CA THR A 131 -1.98 -8.31 1.50
C THR A 131 -1.30 -7.94 0.18
N LEU A 132 -0.92 -8.95 -0.60
CA LEU A 132 -0.30 -8.77 -1.92
C LEU A 132 -1.33 -8.30 -2.97
N ASN A 133 -0.92 -7.41 -3.85
CA ASN A 133 -1.71 -6.96 -5.01
C ASN A 133 -1.70 -7.99 -6.17
N ARG A 134 -1.23 -9.22 -5.95
CA ARG A 134 -1.10 -10.29 -6.97
C ARG A 134 -2.42 -10.62 -7.66
N THR A 135 -3.48 -10.76 -6.88
CA THR A 135 -4.82 -11.06 -7.42
C THR A 135 -5.34 -9.90 -8.27
N ALA A 136 -5.14 -8.65 -7.81
CA ALA A 136 -5.52 -7.46 -8.57
C ALA A 136 -4.78 -7.39 -9.91
N ALA A 137 -3.46 -7.66 -9.93
CA ALA A 137 -2.67 -7.72 -11.15
C ALA A 137 -3.19 -8.79 -12.16
N GLY A 138 -3.63 -9.94 -11.65
CA GLY A 138 -4.25 -10.98 -12.47
C GLY A 138 -5.58 -10.52 -13.09
N LEU A 139 -6.44 -9.92 -12.27
CA LEU A 139 -7.76 -9.44 -12.70
C LEU A 139 -7.65 -8.26 -13.67
N MET A 140 -6.67 -7.37 -13.49
CA MET A 140 -6.38 -6.28 -14.44
C MET A 140 -6.21 -6.79 -15.87
N ARG A 141 -5.50 -7.92 -16.05
CA ARG A 141 -5.35 -8.54 -17.38
C ARG A 141 -6.63 -9.20 -17.87
N ALA A 142 -7.33 -9.91 -16.99
CA ALA A 142 -8.56 -10.62 -17.35
C ALA A 142 -9.70 -9.67 -17.79
N PHE A 143 -9.77 -8.48 -17.19
CA PHE A 143 -10.81 -7.49 -17.45
C PHE A 143 -10.36 -6.32 -18.35
N GLY A 144 -9.13 -6.37 -18.89
CA GLY A 144 -8.65 -5.35 -19.84
C GLY A 144 -8.44 -3.96 -19.22
N ALA A 145 -7.85 -3.89 -18.02
CA ALA A 145 -7.53 -2.62 -17.38
C ALA A 145 -6.58 -1.77 -18.25
N HIS A 146 -6.91 -0.48 -18.38
CA HIS A 146 -6.17 0.45 -19.25
C HIS A 146 -4.93 1.06 -18.59
N ALA A 147 -4.97 1.28 -17.28
CA ALA A 147 -3.84 1.80 -16.51
C ALA A 147 -4.01 1.45 -15.04
N ALA A 148 -2.90 1.35 -14.32
CA ALA A 148 -2.90 1.14 -12.87
C ALA A 148 -1.66 1.80 -12.24
N THR A 149 -1.81 2.15 -10.97
CA THR A 149 -0.74 2.61 -10.07
C THR A 149 -1.09 2.07 -8.69
N ASP A 150 -0.07 1.77 -7.89
CA ASP A 150 -0.28 1.52 -6.47
C ASP A 150 -0.31 2.84 -5.68
N VAL A 151 -0.86 2.78 -4.46
CA VAL A 151 -0.96 3.96 -3.59
C VAL A 151 -0.03 3.78 -2.39
N THR A 152 1.00 4.61 -2.32
CA THR A 152 2.00 4.57 -1.24
C THR A 152 2.23 5.97 -0.65
N GLY A 153 3.48 6.42 -0.53
CA GLY A 153 3.86 7.55 0.31
C GLY A 153 3.32 8.92 -0.13
N PHE A 154 2.87 9.06 -1.39
CA PHE A 154 2.30 10.32 -1.89
C PHE A 154 0.80 10.47 -1.65
N GLY A 155 0.15 9.41 -1.16
CA GLY A 155 -1.29 9.34 -0.99
C GLY A 155 -2.05 9.25 -2.30
N VAL A 156 -3.34 8.93 -2.20
CA VAL A 156 -4.20 8.62 -3.36
C VAL A 156 -4.21 9.73 -4.41
N LEU A 157 -4.22 11.00 -3.99
CA LEU A 157 -4.27 12.13 -4.91
C LEU A 157 -2.92 12.32 -5.62
N GLY A 158 -1.81 12.08 -4.93
CA GLY A 158 -0.48 12.16 -5.51
C GLY A 158 -0.29 11.12 -6.60
N HIS A 159 -0.62 9.86 -6.30
CA HIS A 159 -0.54 8.76 -7.25
C HIS A 159 -1.53 8.91 -8.42
N ALA A 160 -2.77 9.34 -8.16
CA ALA A 160 -3.73 9.61 -9.23
C ALA A 160 -3.26 10.71 -10.20
N ARG A 161 -2.64 11.78 -9.68
CA ARG A 161 -2.05 12.84 -10.52
C ARG A 161 -0.87 12.34 -11.34
N ALA A 162 0.02 11.56 -10.74
CA ALA A 162 1.15 10.98 -11.43
C ALA A 162 0.70 10.04 -12.57
N LEU A 163 -0.30 9.19 -12.29
CA LEU A 163 -0.88 8.31 -13.29
C LEU A 163 -1.55 9.12 -14.41
N ALA A 164 -2.37 10.13 -14.10
CA ALA A 164 -3.00 10.98 -15.11
C ALA A 164 -1.96 11.67 -16.02
N ALA A 165 -0.86 12.16 -15.45
CA ALA A 165 0.22 12.81 -16.19
C ALA A 165 0.99 11.87 -17.13
N GLN A 166 0.91 10.56 -16.91
CA GLN A 166 1.57 9.54 -17.72
C GLN A 166 0.71 9.07 -18.91
N GLN A 167 -0.55 9.46 -18.98
CA GLN A 167 -1.47 8.99 -20.02
C GLN A 167 -1.15 9.61 -21.38
N ARG A 168 -1.31 8.81 -22.44
CA ARG A 168 -1.11 9.29 -23.82
C ARG A 168 -2.24 10.17 -24.31
N GLN A 169 -3.46 9.92 -23.84
CA GLN A 169 -4.62 10.74 -24.13
C GLN A 169 -4.76 11.85 -23.09
N GLU A 170 -5.40 12.95 -23.48
CA GLU A 170 -5.72 14.03 -22.57
C GLU A 170 -6.89 13.58 -21.67
N VAL A 171 -6.55 13.17 -20.44
CA VAL A 171 -7.53 12.68 -19.46
C VAL A 171 -7.35 13.37 -18.12
N ALA A 172 -8.45 13.47 -17.37
CA ALA A 172 -8.47 13.92 -15.99
C ALA A 172 -9.20 12.89 -15.13
N PHE A 173 -8.65 12.59 -13.95
CA PHE A 173 -9.22 11.63 -13.02
C PHE A 173 -10.06 12.34 -11.96
N VAL A 174 -11.32 11.91 -11.83
CA VAL A 174 -12.27 12.43 -10.84
C VAL A 174 -12.61 11.34 -9.84
N ILE A 175 -12.18 11.55 -8.59
CA ILE A 175 -12.44 10.63 -7.47
C ILE A 175 -13.71 11.12 -6.77
N HIS A 176 -14.76 10.28 -6.78
CA HIS A 176 -16.07 10.64 -6.23
C HIS A 176 -16.25 10.22 -4.77
N ASN A 177 -15.68 9.06 -4.41
CA ASN A 177 -15.72 8.50 -3.08
C ASN A 177 -14.44 7.71 -2.83
N LEU A 178 -14.12 7.49 -1.56
CA LEU A 178 -12.92 6.80 -1.14
C LEU A 178 -13.27 5.83 0.00
N PRO A 179 -12.89 4.54 -0.11
CA PRO A 179 -12.94 3.63 1.02
C PRO A 179 -11.86 4.03 2.03
N VAL A 180 -12.25 4.15 3.29
CA VAL A 180 -11.35 4.54 4.38
C VAL A 180 -11.57 3.59 5.54
N ILE A 181 -10.50 3.11 6.17
CA ILE A 181 -10.55 2.27 7.37
C ILE A 181 -11.44 2.97 8.42
N ALA A 182 -12.31 2.19 9.06
CA ALA A 182 -13.31 2.72 9.97
C ALA A 182 -12.69 3.66 11.03
N CYS A 183 -13.43 4.70 11.38
CA CYS A 183 -13.03 5.74 12.33
C CYS A 183 -11.83 6.62 11.91
N MET A 184 -11.00 6.25 10.93
CA MET A 184 -9.79 7.01 10.59
C MET A 184 -10.07 8.38 9.98
N ALA A 185 -11.19 8.54 9.27
CA ALA A 185 -11.66 9.85 8.83
C ALA A 185 -12.00 10.77 10.02
N ALA A 186 -12.58 10.23 11.10
CA ALA A 186 -12.93 11.00 12.29
C ALA A 186 -11.66 11.35 13.10
N VAL A 187 -10.74 10.39 13.26
CA VAL A 187 -9.42 10.61 13.88
C VAL A 187 -8.64 11.68 13.13
N SER A 188 -8.61 11.63 11.80
CA SER A 188 -7.94 12.63 10.95
C SER A 188 -8.49 14.04 11.19
N ARG A 189 -9.82 14.21 11.30
CA ARG A 189 -10.44 15.50 11.66
C ARG A 189 -10.06 15.97 13.06
N ALA A 190 -10.11 15.07 14.04
CA ALA A 190 -9.78 15.37 15.43
C ALA A 190 -8.30 15.72 15.64
N SER A 191 -7.42 15.28 14.72
CA SER A 191 -5.98 15.47 14.78
C SER A 191 -5.50 16.88 14.40
N GLY A 192 -6.41 17.82 14.15
CA GLY A 192 -6.08 19.25 13.96
C GLY A 192 -5.22 19.53 12.72
N GLY A 193 -5.54 18.92 11.58
CA GLY A 193 -4.86 19.14 10.30
C GLY A 193 -3.60 18.30 10.07
N ARG A 194 -3.18 17.47 11.03
CA ARG A 194 -2.09 16.49 10.84
C ARG A 194 -2.50 15.26 10.05
N GLY A 195 -3.79 14.92 10.05
CA GLY A 195 -4.30 13.85 9.21
C GLY A 195 -4.65 14.40 7.84
N THR A 196 -3.74 14.34 6.89
CA THR A 196 -3.95 14.75 5.48
C THR A 196 -4.81 13.76 4.69
N LEU A 197 -5.45 12.80 5.38
CA LEU A 197 -6.27 11.74 4.80
C LEU A 197 -7.45 12.30 4.00
N LEU A 198 -8.17 13.28 4.56
CA LEU A 198 -9.29 13.92 3.87
C LEU A 198 -8.87 14.82 2.69
N GLN A 199 -7.58 15.18 2.62
CA GLN A 199 -7.00 15.92 1.50
C GLN A 199 -6.48 14.99 0.40
N GLY A 200 -6.51 13.66 0.63
CA GLY A 200 -5.99 12.65 -0.30
C GLY A 200 -4.46 12.58 -0.36
N THR A 201 -3.75 13.26 0.56
CA THR A 201 -2.28 13.35 0.61
C THR A 201 -1.71 12.68 1.86
N ALA A 202 -2.50 11.85 2.55
CA ALA A 202 -1.98 10.98 3.60
C ALA A 202 -1.09 9.92 2.96
N PRO A 203 0.12 9.68 3.50
CA PRO A 203 0.94 8.58 3.04
C PRO A 203 0.26 7.26 3.36
N GLU A 204 0.31 6.33 2.42
CA GLU A 204 -0.05 4.93 2.63
C GLU A 204 1.23 4.09 2.55
N THR A 205 1.18 2.86 3.05
CA THR A 205 2.27 1.88 2.90
C THR A 205 1.68 0.61 2.32
N SER A 206 2.23 0.09 1.22
CA SER A 206 1.73 -1.13 0.57
C SER A 206 0.21 -1.09 0.29
N GLY A 207 -0.27 0.05 -0.22
CA GLY A 207 -1.68 0.24 -0.58
C GLY A 207 -2.08 -0.39 -1.90
#